data_AF-A0AA44REK9-F1
#
_entry.id   AF-A0AA44REK9-F1
#
_cell.length_a   1.000
_cell.length_b   1.000
_cell.length_c   1.000
_cell.angle_alpha   90.00
_cell.angle_beta   90.00
_cell.angle_gamma   90.00
#
_symmetry.space_group_name_H-M   'P 1'
#
loop_
_entity.id
_entity.type
_entity.pdbx_description
1 polymer ?
#
loop_
_entity_poly.entity_id
_entity_poly.type
_entity_poly.pdbx_seq_one_letter_code
_entity_poly.pdbx_strand_id
1 'polypeptide(L)'
;LATNLPVEIRTPKQLVNIYSKRMQIEETFRDLKSPAYGLGLRHSRTSSSERFDIMLLIALMLQLTCWLAGVHAQKQGWDKHFQANTVRNRNVLSTVRLGMEVLRHSGYTITRED
;
A
#
# COMPACT_ATOMS: atom_id res chain seq x y z
N LEU A 1 -1.83 25.09 2.28
CA LEU A 1 -2.01 24.00 3.25
C LEU A 1 -1.98 24.63 4.64
N ALA A 2 -3.06 24.54 5.41
CA ALA A 2 -3.01 24.91 6.82
C ALA A 2 -2.40 23.75 7.61
N THR A 3 -1.47 24.03 8.52
CA THR A 3 -0.80 23.00 9.33
C THR A 3 -0.46 23.54 10.72
N ASN A 4 -0.45 22.65 11.71
CA ASN A 4 0.08 22.93 13.05
C ASN A 4 1.57 22.57 13.18
N LEU A 5 2.21 22.10 12.10
CA LEU A 5 3.64 21.77 12.12
C LEU A 5 4.46 23.07 12.21
N PRO A 6 5.42 23.17 13.14
CA PRO A 6 6.21 24.37 13.31
C PRO A 6 7.10 24.63 12.09
N VAL A 7 7.13 25.89 11.66
CA VAL A 7 7.87 26.35 10.47
C VAL A 7 9.38 26.17 10.65
N GLU A 8 9.86 26.22 11.89
CA GLU A 8 11.28 26.03 12.24
C GLU A 8 11.78 24.61 11.98
N ILE A 9 10.89 23.61 12.05
CA ILE A 9 11.26 22.19 11.91
C ILE A 9 11.11 21.72 10.47
N ARG A 10 10.14 22.25 9.72
CA ARG A 10 9.87 21.81 8.35
C ARG A 10 9.68 22.96 7.38
N THR A 11 10.45 22.90 6.30
CA THR A 11 10.30 23.81 5.16
C THR A 11 8.95 23.62 4.46
N PRO A 12 8.41 24.65 3.79
CA PRO A 12 7.17 24.52 3.02
C PRO A 12 7.20 23.38 1.98
N LYS A 13 8.36 23.13 1.36
CA LYS A 13 8.55 22.03 0.40
C LYS A 13 8.39 20.66 1.06
N GLN A 14 8.93 20.48 2.27
CA GLN A 14 8.74 19.25 3.04
C GLN A 14 7.27 19.07 3.44
N LEU A 15 6.57 20.14 3.80
CA LEU A 15 5.14 20.08 4.12
C LEU A 15 4.31 19.59 2.92
N VAL A 16 4.55 20.14 1.73
CA VAL A 16 3.89 19.70 0.50
C VAL A 16 4.20 18.23 0.21
N ASN A 17 5.44 17.79 0.44
CA ASN A 17 5.84 16.39 0.26
C ASN A 17 5.19 15.41 1.25
N ILE A 18 4.90 15.84 2.49
CA ILE A 18 4.13 15.03 3.43
C ILE A 18 2.68 14.94 2.95
N TYR A 19 2.09 16.08 2.60
CA TYR A 19 0.71 16.14 2.17
C TYR A 19 0.45 15.36 0.87
N SER A 20 1.45 15.28 -0.03
CA SER A 20 1.34 14.47 -1.24
C SER A 20 1.18 12.97 -0.95
N LYS A 21 1.61 12.49 0.23
CA LYS A 21 1.41 11.10 0.66
C LYS A 21 -0.06 10.77 0.97
N ARG A 22 -0.98 11.74 1.08
CA ARG A 22 -2.40 11.45 1.34
C ARG A 22 -3.05 10.55 0.30
N MET A 23 -2.55 10.56 -0.94
CA MET A 23 -3.04 9.72 -2.04
C MET A 23 -2.98 8.23 -1.70
N GLN A 24 -2.09 7.82 -0.79
CA GLN A 24 -1.98 6.44 -0.31
C GLN A 24 -3.31 5.91 0.27
N ILE A 25 -4.13 6.78 0.87
CA ILE A 25 -5.46 6.41 1.37
C ILE A 25 -6.39 6.02 0.21
N GLU A 26 -6.40 6.78 -0.87
CA GLU A 26 -7.23 6.49 -2.06
C GLU A 26 -6.78 5.20 -2.75
N GLU A 27 -5.47 4.98 -2.86
CA GLU A 27 -4.89 3.72 -3.34
C GLU A 27 -5.34 2.54 -2.48
N THR A 28 -5.27 2.68 -1.15
CA THR A 28 -5.66 1.63 -0.20
C THR A 28 -7.16 1.31 -0.32
N PHE A 29 -8.02 2.32 -0.44
CA PHE A 29 -9.45 2.11 -0.67
C PHE A 29 -9.75 1.46 -2.03
N ARG A 30 -8.98 1.81 -3.07
CA ARG A 30 -9.10 1.19 -4.39
C ARG A 30 -8.72 -0.28 -4.32
N ASP A 31 -7.59 -0.61 -3.69
CA ASP A 31 -7.09 -1.98 -3.52
C ASP A 31 -7.98 -2.80 -2.58
N LEU A 32 -8.62 -2.20 -1.57
CA LEU A 32 -9.60 -2.90 -0.75
C LEU A 32 -10.84 -3.30 -1.56
N LYS A 33 -11.36 -2.38 -2.38
CA LYS A 33 -12.64 -2.53 -3.08
C LYS A 33 -12.53 -3.29 -4.40
N SER A 34 -11.38 -3.23 -5.07
CA SER A 34 -11.18 -3.77 -6.41
C SER A 34 -11.31 -5.30 -6.43
N PRO A 35 -12.21 -5.86 -7.24
CA PRO A 35 -12.30 -7.32 -7.42
C PRO A 35 -11.12 -7.97 -8.11
N ALA A 36 -10.61 -7.35 -9.18
CA ALA A 36 -9.62 -7.95 -10.05
C ALA A 36 -8.19 -7.79 -9.49
N TYR A 37 -7.93 -6.63 -8.87
CA TYR A 37 -6.57 -6.22 -8.49
C TYR A 37 -6.35 -6.08 -6.99
N GLY A 38 -7.40 -6.33 -6.20
CA GLY A 38 -7.49 -6.04 -4.78
C GLY A 38 -8.11 -7.17 -3.95
N LEU A 39 -8.66 -6.82 -2.80
CA LEU A 39 -9.31 -7.77 -1.87
C LEU A 39 -10.79 -8.04 -2.20
N GLY A 40 -11.34 -7.41 -3.25
CA GLY A 40 -12.66 -7.71 -3.76
C GLY A 40 -13.82 -7.41 -2.81
N LEU A 41 -13.67 -6.47 -1.88
CA LEU A 41 -14.70 -6.17 -0.88
C LEU A 41 -16.08 -5.81 -1.49
N ARG A 42 -16.12 -5.26 -2.72
CA ARG A 42 -17.38 -5.02 -3.45
C ARG A 42 -18.22 -6.28 -3.71
N HIS A 43 -17.59 -7.47 -3.70
CA HIS A 43 -18.26 -8.75 -3.90
C HIS A 43 -18.66 -9.45 -2.60
N SER A 44 -18.46 -8.81 -1.43
CA SER A 44 -18.87 -9.38 -0.14
C SER A 44 -20.37 -9.74 -0.09
N ARG A 45 -21.23 -8.91 -0.71
CA ARG A 45 -22.71 -9.05 -0.72
C ARG A 45 -23.35 -9.25 0.66
N THR A 46 -22.63 -8.96 1.75
CA THR A 46 -23.16 -9.05 3.11
C THR A 46 -24.14 -7.91 3.38
N SER A 47 -25.23 -8.23 4.09
CA SER A 47 -26.19 -7.26 4.62
C SER A 47 -26.07 -7.06 6.14
N SER A 48 -25.23 -7.86 6.82
CA SER A 48 -24.95 -7.72 8.25
C SER A 48 -23.72 -6.85 8.47
N SER A 49 -23.89 -5.84 9.33
CA SER A 49 -22.82 -4.94 9.79
C SER A 49 -21.72 -5.72 10.51
N GLU A 50 -22.08 -6.65 11.38
CA GLU A 50 -21.16 -7.43 12.20
C GLU A 50 -20.23 -8.27 11.31
N ARG A 51 -20.80 -8.90 10.27
CA ARG A 51 -20.01 -9.65 9.28
C ARG A 51 -19.10 -8.74 8.47
N PHE A 52 -19.56 -7.54 8.13
CA PHE A 52 -18.75 -6.58 7.39
C PHE A 52 -17.56 -6.09 8.23
N ASP A 53 -17.76 -5.83 9.52
CA ASP A 53 -16.70 -5.44 10.46
C ASP A 53 -15.61 -6.52 10.56
N ILE A 54 -16.00 -7.79 10.65
CA ILE A 54 -15.05 -8.92 10.64
C ILE A 54 -14.28 -8.98 9.31
N MET A 55 -14.96 -8.79 8.17
CA MET A 55 -14.29 -8.76 6.87
C MET A 55 -13.32 -7.59 6.74
N LEU A 56 -13.67 -6.42 7.27
CA LEU A 56 -12.77 -5.26 7.31
C LEU A 56 -11.54 -5.52 8.18
N LEU A 57 -11.71 -6.19 9.33
CA LEU A 57 -10.60 -6.57 10.19
C LEU A 57 -9.65 -7.55 9.49
N ILE A 58 -10.20 -8.58 8.83
CA ILE A 58 -9.41 -9.53 8.03
C ILE A 58 -8.67 -8.79 6.92
N ALA A 59 -9.37 -7.91 6.19
CA ALA A 59 -8.78 -7.14 5.11
C ALA A 59 -7.66 -6.20 5.59
N LEU A 60 -7.82 -5.59 6.77
CA LEU A 60 -6.80 -4.77 7.42
C LEU A 60 -5.55 -5.60 7.74
N MET A 61 -5.71 -6.80 8.32
CA MET A 61 -4.59 -7.69 8.61
C MET A 61 -3.85 -8.09 7.33
N LEU A 62 -4.58 -8.48 6.27
CA LEU A 62 -3.97 -8.78 4.96
C LEU A 62 -3.22 -7.57 4.39
N GLN A 63 -3.81 -6.38 4.44
CA GLN A 63 -3.18 -5.15 3.95
C GLN A 63 -1.91 -4.82 4.73
N LEU A 64 -1.89 -5.01 6.05
CA LEU A 64 -0.70 -4.81 6.87
C LEU A 64 0.41 -5.79 6.48
N THR A 65 0.10 -7.08 6.31
CA THR A 65 1.08 -8.08 5.87
C THR A 65 1.62 -7.77 4.48
N CYS A 66 0.75 -7.42 3.52
CA CYS A 66 1.17 -7.01 2.18
C CYS A 66 2.00 -5.73 2.22
N TRP A 67 1.65 -4.77 3.09
CA TRP A 67 2.43 -3.54 3.25
C TRP A 67 3.84 -3.83 3.76
N LEU A 68 4.00 -4.70 4.77
CA LEU A 68 5.31 -5.13 5.27
C LEU A 68 6.14 -5.83 4.18
N ALA A 69 5.52 -6.75 3.43
CA ALA A 69 6.18 -7.40 2.30
C ALA A 69 6.58 -6.39 1.21
N GLY A 70 5.72 -5.42 0.92
CA GLY A 70 5.99 -4.36 -0.06
C GLY A 70 7.11 -3.42 0.37
N VAL A 71 7.20 -3.07 1.66
CA VAL A 71 8.31 -2.28 2.21
C VAL A 71 9.63 -3.06 2.08
N HIS A 72 9.62 -4.36 2.40
CA HIS A 72 10.79 -5.21 2.20
C HIS A 72 11.20 -5.27 0.72
N ALA A 73 10.24 -5.50 -0.18
CA ALA A 73 10.49 -5.54 -1.61
C ALA A 73 11.06 -4.23 -2.18
N GLN A 74 10.60 -3.07 -1.66
CA GLN A 74 11.16 -1.76 -2.02
C GLN A 74 12.62 -1.62 -1.58
N LYS A 75 12.98 -2.13 -0.40
CA LYS A 75 14.38 -2.14 0.06
C LYS A 75 15.27 -3.00 -0.84
N GLN A 76 14.76 -4.15 -1.29
CA GLN A 76 15.47 -5.04 -2.20
C GLN A 76 15.46 -4.58 -3.67
N GLY A 77 14.72 -3.50 -4.00
CA GLY A 77 14.61 -2.97 -5.35
C GLY A 77 13.78 -3.83 -6.32
N TRP A 78 12.93 -4.72 -5.80
CA TRP A 78 12.09 -5.62 -6.58
C TRP A 78 10.90 -4.91 -7.23
N ASP A 79 10.56 -3.71 -6.78
CA ASP A 79 9.54 -2.84 -7.38
C ASP A 79 9.72 -2.67 -8.89
N LYS A 80 10.98 -2.62 -9.35
CA LYS A 80 11.35 -2.51 -10.76
C LYS A 80 10.95 -3.71 -11.60
N HIS A 81 10.82 -4.89 -11.00
CA HIS A 81 10.45 -6.11 -11.72
C HIS A 81 8.95 -6.16 -12.02
N PHE A 82 8.14 -5.41 -11.27
CA PHE A 82 6.69 -5.37 -11.38
C PHE A 82 6.16 -4.14 -12.11
N GLN A 83 7.04 -3.29 -12.64
CA GLN A 83 6.67 -2.13 -13.46
C GLN A 83 7.13 -2.30 -14.90
N ALA A 84 6.25 -1.99 -15.85
CA ALA A 84 6.59 -2.01 -17.28
C ALA A 84 7.24 -0.70 -17.77
N ASN A 85 7.16 0.38 -16.98
CA ASN A 85 7.66 1.69 -17.36
C ASN A 85 9.08 1.94 -16.83
N THR A 86 9.73 2.95 -17.38
CA THR A 86 11.12 3.34 -17.08
C THR A 86 11.25 4.31 -15.90
N VAL A 87 10.18 4.56 -15.15
CA VAL A 87 10.18 5.54 -14.06
C VAL A 87 11.05 5.01 -12.91
N ARG A 88 12.01 5.82 -12.46
CA ARG A 88 12.93 5.48 -11.35
C ARG A 88 12.89 6.44 -10.17
N ASN A 89 12.18 7.56 -10.31
CA ASN A 89 12.16 8.64 -9.32
C ASN A 89 10.98 8.56 -8.33
N ARG A 90 10.07 7.61 -8.53
CA ARG A 90 8.91 7.38 -7.66
C ARG A 90 8.43 5.94 -7.77
N ASN A 91 7.71 5.49 -6.74
CA ASN A 91 7.02 4.22 -6.78
C ASN A 91 5.86 4.30 -7.79
N VAL A 92 5.78 3.31 -8.68
CA VAL A 92 4.70 3.18 -9.67
C VAL A 92 3.51 2.43 -9.09
N LEU A 93 3.77 1.33 -8.38
CA LEU A 93 2.75 0.57 -7.66
C LEU A 93 2.64 1.06 -6.21
N SER A 94 1.44 0.99 -5.65
CA SER A 94 1.23 1.16 -4.21
C SER A 94 2.07 0.11 -3.45
N THR A 95 2.52 0.44 -2.24
CA THR A 95 3.33 -0.51 -1.44
C THR A 95 2.56 -1.81 -1.17
N VAL A 96 1.26 -1.73 -0.92
CA VAL A 96 0.39 -2.90 -0.71
C VAL A 96 0.30 -3.73 -1.99
N ARG A 97 0.11 -3.11 -3.16
CA ARG A 97 0.05 -3.80 -4.45
C ARG A 97 1.34 -4.54 -4.77
N LEU A 98 2.49 -3.89 -4.55
CA LEU A 98 3.78 -4.53 -4.71
C LEU A 98 3.92 -5.75 -3.78
N GLY A 99 3.54 -5.61 -2.51
CA GLY A 99 3.58 -6.73 -1.56
C GLY A 99 2.68 -7.89 -1.97
N MET A 100 1.48 -7.62 -2.48
CA MET A 100 0.59 -8.66 -3.02
C MET A 100 1.26 -9.42 -4.18
N GLU A 101 1.92 -8.72 -5.10
CA GLU A 101 2.59 -9.36 -6.25
C GLU A 101 3.81 -10.17 -5.79
N VAL A 102 4.63 -9.64 -4.89
CA VAL A 102 5.76 -10.37 -4.30
C VAL A 102 5.30 -11.66 -3.63
N LEU A 103 4.24 -11.61 -2.83
CA LEU A 103 3.70 -12.79 -2.15
C LEU A 103 3.02 -13.79 -3.10
N ARG A 104 2.62 -13.37 -4.30
CA ARG A 104 2.04 -14.25 -5.34
C ARG A 104 3.08 -15.03 -6.12
N HIS A 105 4.32 -14.58 -6.14
CA HIS A 105 5.38 -15.16 -6.97
C HIS A 105 6.44 -15.86 -6.12
N SER A 106 6.68 -17.15 -6.38
CA SER A 106 7.66 -17.98 -5.66
C SER A 106 9.12 -17.55 -5.84
N GLY A 107 9.42 -16.68 -6.81
CA GLY A 107 10.76 -16.15 -7.06
C GLY A 107 11.24 -15.09 -6.07
N TYR A 108 10.39 -14.67 -5.12
CA TYR A 108 10.68 -13.61 -4.17
C TYR A 108 10.56 -14.12 -2.72
N THR A 109 11.66 -14.65 -2.20
CA THR A 109 11.71 -15.18 -0.83
C THR A 109 12.07 -14.08 0.15
N ILE A 110 11.19 -13.82 1.11
CA ILE A 110 11.47 -12.93 2.24
C ILE A 110 12.21 -13.75 3.30
N THR A 111 13.53 -13.57 3.39
CA THR A 111 14.36 -14.18 4.42
C THR A 111 14.55 -13.22 5.58
N ARG A 112 14.85 -13.75 6.78
CA ARG A 112 15.39 -12.92 7.85
C ARG A 112 16.76 -12.39 7.41
N GLU A 113 17.02 -11.11 7.66
CA GLU A 113 18.39 -10.63 7.74
C GLU A 113 18.98 -11.23 9.03
N ASP A 114 20.11 -11.93 8.90
CA ASP A 114 20.85 -12.52 10.03
C ASP A 114 21.43 -11.43 10.97
#